data_AF-A0A085M756-F1
#
_entry.id   AF-A0A085M756-F1
#
_cell.length_a   1.000
_cell.length_b   1.000
_cell.length_c   1.000
_cell.angle_alpha   90.00
_cell.angle_beta   90.00
_cell.angle_gamma   90.00
#
_symmetry.space_group_name_H-M   'P 1'
#
loop_
_entity.id
_entity.type
_entity.pdbx_description
1 polymer ?
#
loop_
_entity_poly.entity_id
_entity_poly.type
_entity_poly.pdbx_seq_one_letter_code
_entity_poly.pdbx_strand_id
1 'polypeptide(L)'
;MNIYAPGSWLPSKNSALQYHFPTNIYAPCSSLPLHKTSRIITKADKGNLVVVLVRAEYLQKMTSLLSNTIYKPLLMDPTDISRKSLRSLLVSFAGETNDLKLTTIATHLKYPGYYNAPELYGLLKMHKAGVPFRPIVSTINSATSELSRYLKQIIRPLTGKEPSFIRNSKSLVNEIKEMSLNPDEILVSCKADKGNLVVVLDRAEYLQKTTSQLSNNIYKPLPMDPTDISRKSLRSLLVSFAGETNDLKLTRIARHLKYPGYYNAPELYGLLKMHKPGVPFRPIVSTIRSATSELSHYLKQIIRPLTGKEPSFIRSSKSLVNEIKEMSLNPDEILFSYDVKGLFPSIPISHTLAVLHNLLINDSLPSRTELNPFHIITLTSFCMQEGNYFQFDNKFYQQVNGAPLGSPLSPVLAEVFLESFERTVFQTVDTQIAPRLFKPYVDDVFAIMKQGREEQFLNFLNSIFPNQISFTIEEENNTLPFFDILIMRTTKGLKAKVYRKPTHTDQYIHFTSDHPKS
;
A
#
# COMPACT_ATOMS: atom_id res chain seq x y z
N MET A 1 18.83 -1.68 -49.02
CA MET A 1 17.51 -1.02 -49.05
C MET A 1 16.80 -1.48 -47.80
N ASN A 2 16.95 -0.70 -46.74
CA ASN A 2 16.84 -1.17 -45.37
C ASN A 2 15.46 -0.89 -44.80
N ILE A 3 14.77 -1.97 -44.48
CA ILE A 3 13.60 -2.06 -43.63
C ILE A 3 14.09 -1.79 -42.20
N TYR A 4 13.66 -0.68 -41.59
CA TYR A 4 13.99 -0.36 -40.20
C TYR A 4 13.16 -1.21 -39.24
N ALA A 5 13.86 -1.90 -38.34
CA ALA A 5 13.35 -2.73 -37.27
C ALA A 5 12.49 -1.95 -36.24
N PRO A 6 11.55 -2.60 -35.55
CA PRO A 6 10.84 -2.00 -34.42
C PRO A 6 11.79 -1.83 -33.24
N GLY A 7 12.03 -0.58 -32.86
CA GLY A 7 12.84 -0.18 -31.71
C GLY A 7 12.26 -0.72 -30.41
N SER A 8 13.12 -1.43 -29.68
CA SER A 8 13.01 -1.86 -28.30
C SER A 8 12.53 -0.74 -27.35
N TRP A 9 11.31 -0.86 -26.84
CA TRP A 9 10.87 -0.14 -25.63
C TRP A 9 11.14 -1.00 -24.38
N LEU A 10 12.43 -1.15 -24.06
CA LEU A 10 12.88 -1.50 -22.72
C LEU A 10 13.46 -0.21 -22.12
N PRO A 11 12.88 0.37 -21.06
CA PRO A 11 13.63 1.34 -20.26
C PRO A 11 14.79 0.58 -19.62
N SER A 12 16.01 1.01 -19.97
CA SER A 12 17.23 0.60 -19.30
C SER A 12 17.07 0.73 -17.78
N LYS A 13 17.45 -0.32 -17.07
CA LYS A 13 17.75 -0.28 -15.63
C LYS A 13 18.69 0.90 -15.35
N ASN A 14 18.48 1.58 -14.21
CA ASN A 14 19.25 2.70 -13.66
C ASN A 14 18.98 4.11 -14.22
N SER A 15 17.90 4.73 -13.77
CA SER A 15 17.90 6.15 -13.40
C SER A 15 16.69 6.46 -12.52
N ALA A 16 16.80 6.18 -11.21
CA ALA A 16 15.91 6.79 -10.25
C ALA A 16 16.16 8.30 -10.28
N LEU A 17 15.27 9.06 -10.92
CA LEU A 17 15.22 10.51 -10.77
C LEU A 17 14.82 10.80 -9.31
N GLN A 18 15.82 10.88 -8.43
CA GLN A 18 15.70 11.54 -7.13
C GLN A 18 15.30 12.98 -7.40
N TYR A 19 14.02 13.30 -7.23
CA TYR A 19 13.60 14.69 -7.11
C TYR A 19 14.06 15.20 -5.74
N HIS A 20 15.24 15.83 -5.70
CA HIS A 20 15.60 16.70 -4.60
C HIS A 20 14.68 17.93 -4.63
N PHE A 21 13.67 17.93 -3.76
CA PHE A 21 12.92 19.15 -3.46
C PHE A 21 13.80 20.07 -2.61
N PRO A 22 13.99 21.35 -3.00
CA PRO A 22 14.53 22.35 -2.09
C PRO A 22 13.65 22.41 -0.84
N THR A 23 14.29 22.42 0.33
CA THR A 23 13.77 22.17 1.68
C THR A 23 12.71 23.16 2.22
N ASN A 24 12.09 24.01 1.38
CA ASN A 24 11.25 25.13 1.85
C ASN A 24 9.80 25.16 1.30
N ILE A 25 9.15 24.02 1.04
CA ILE A 25 7.76 24.01 0.53
C ILE A 25 6.87 22.98 1.26
N TYR A 26 6.81 23.02 2.59
CA TYR A 26 5.69 22.41 3.32
C TYR A 26 5.43 23.19 4.62
N ALA A 27 4.36 23.99 4.65
CA ALA A 27 3.80 24.53 5.87
C ALA A 27 2.26 24.41 5.81
N PRO A 28 1.59 23.94 6.89
CA PRO A 28 0.15 24.08 7.05
C PRO A 28 -0.24 25.56 6.94
N CYS A 29 -1.35 25.85 6.27
CA CYS A 29 -1.76 27.20 5.85
C CYS A 29 -2.10 28.17 7.01
N SER A 30 -1.86 27.82 8.28
CA SER A 30 -2.27 28.58 9.46
C SER A 30 -1.20 29.49 10.08
N SER A 31 0.04 29.53 9.56
CA SER A 31 1.12 30.30 10.23
C SER A 31 2.16 30.96 9.31
N LEU A 32 1.75 31.46 8.14
CA LEU A 32 2.62 32.33 7.33
C LEU A 32 2.11 33.78 7.40
N PRO A 33 2.85 34.72 8.02
CA PRO A 33 2.57 36.14 7.85
C PRO A 33 2.89 36.51 6.40
N LEU A 34 1.86 36.52 5.56
CA LEU A 34 1.96 36.84 4.14
C LEU A 34 2.11 38.35 3.97
N HIS A 35 3.35 38.83 3.85
CA HIS A 35 3.58 40.06 3.11
C HIS A 35 3.12 39.82 1.66
N LYS A 36 1.93 40.34 1.31
CA LYS A 36 1.26 40.18 0.00
C LYS A 36 2.08 40.62 -1.22
N THR A 37 3.27 41.19 -1.04
CA THR A 37 4.09 41.77 -2.11
C THR A 37 5.20 40.85 -2.64
N SER A 38 5.66 39.84 -1.88
CA SER A 38 6.86 39.05 -2.26
C SER A 38 6.59 37.62 -2.76
N ARG A 39 5.39 37.07 -2.54
CA ARG A 39 5.02 35.69 -2.90
C ARG A 39 3.78 35.63 -3.80
N ILE A 40 3.71 34.64 -4.67
CA ILE A 40 2.54 34.29 -5.49
C ILE A 40 1.99 32.95 -5.02
N ILE A 41 0.68 32.88 -4.84
CA ILE A 41 -0.05 31.64 -4.53
C ILE A 41 -0.93 31.33 -5.74
N THR A 42 -0.74 30.15 -6.32
CA THR A 42 -1.50 29.68 -7.50
C THR A 42 -1.80 28.19 -7.39
N LYS A 43 -2.60 27.66 -8.31
CA LYS A 43 -2.84 26.21 -8.43
C LYS A 43 -1.79 25.56 -9.33
N ALA A 44 -1.56 24.27 -9.13
CA ALA A 44 -0.82 23.47 -10.11
C ALA A 44 -1.66 23.22 -11.38
N ASP A 45 -1.00 22.91 -12.50
CA ASP A 45 -1.66 22.58 -13.79
C ASP A 45 -2.51 21.31 -13.71
N LYS A 46 -2.06 20.34 -12.91
CA LYS A 46 -2.75 19.07 -12.67
C LYS A 46 -2.68 18.71 -11.19
N GLY A 47 -3.73 18.06 -10.70
CA GLY A 47 -3.88 17.71 -9.29
C GLY A 47 -4.43 18.87 -8.45
N ASN A 48 -4.87 18.57 -7.23
CA ASN A 48 -5.48 19.55 -6.34
C ASN A 48 -4.44 20.21 -5.42
N LEU A 49 -3.30 20.63 -6.00
CA LEU A 49 -2.17 21.19 -5.27
C LEU A 49 -2.16 22.72 -5.34
N VAL A 50 -1.79 23.35 -4.22
CA VAL A 50 -1.50 24.78 -4.11
C VAL A 50 0.00 24.98 -4.19
N VAL A 51 0.43 25.95 -4.99
CA VAL A 51 1.84 26.28 -5.23
C VAL A 51 2.11 27.68 -4.70
N VAL A 52 3.17 27.80 -3.90
CA VAL A 52 3.66 29.09 -3.38
C VAL A 52 5.03 29.36 -3.99
N LEU A 53 5.19 30.53 -4.62
CA LEU A 53 6.41 30.92 -5.32
C LEU A 53 6.87 32.29 -4.88
N VAL A 54 8.17 32.56 -5.03
CA VAL A 54 8.70 33.91 -4.96
C VAL A 54 8.24 34.69 -6.20
N ARG A 55 7.70 35.89 -6.00
CA ARG A 55 7.13 36.72 -7.08
C ARG A 55 8.15 37.02 -8.18
N ALA A 56 9.40 37.31 -7.81
CA ALA A 56 10.48 37.62 -8.76
C ALA A 56 10.77 36.43 -9.69
N GLU A 57 10.90 35.22 -9.16
CA GLU A 57 11.14 34.00 -9.94
C GLU A 57 9.98 33.69 -10.90
N TYR A 58 8.74 33.88 -10.43
CA TYR A 58 7.56 33.71 -11.28
C TYR A 58 7.58 34.71 -12.44
N LEU A 59 7.85 35.99 -12.16
CA LEU A 59 7.91 37.03 -13.20
C LEU A 59 9.04 36.77 -14.19
N GLN A 60 10.21 36.32 -13.73
CA GLN A 60 11.33 35.95 -14.61
C GLN A 60 10.94 34.80 -15.55
N LYS A 61 10.31 33.74 -15.02
CA LYS A 61 9.85 32.60 -15.83
C LYS A 61 8.76 32.99 -16.82
N MET A 62 7.82 33.85 -16.41
CA MET A 62 6.78 34.37 -17.31
C MET A 62 7.38 35.26 -18.41
N THR A 63 8.37 36.08 -18.08
CA THR A 63 9.07 36.93 -19.06
C THR A 63 9.82 36.09 -20.09
N SER A 64 10.54 35.05 -19.63
CA SER A 64 11.19 34.08 -20.52
C SER A 64 10.20 33.30 -21.39
N LEU A 65 8.98 33.08 -20.93
CA LEU A 65 7.93 32.44 -21.72
C LEU A 65 7.38 33.39 -22.80
N LEU A 66 7.30 34.69 -22.50
CA LEU A 66 6.82 35.73 -23.40
C LEU A 66 7.87 36.20 -24.42
N SER A 67 9.15 35.89 -24.22
CA SER A 67 10.24 36.34 -25.09
C SER A 67 10.44 35.50 -26.37
N ASN A 68 9.54 34.55 -26.64
CA ASN A 68 9.59 33.74 -27.87
C ASN A 68 8.77 34.38 -29.01
N THR A 69 8.83 33.78 -30.20
CA THR A 69 8.13 34.27 -31.40
C THR A 69 6.61 34.12 -31.35
N ILE A 70 6.06 33.46 -30.33
CA ILE A 70 4.62 33.21 -30.19
C ILE A 70 3.90 34.47 -29.69
N TYR A 71 4.57 35.31 -28.89
CA TYR A 71 3.98 36.50 -28.30
C TYR A 71 4.61 37.78 -28.88
N LYS A 72 3.80 38.82 -29.05
CA LYS A 72 4.25 40.13 -29.50
C LYS A 72 3.78 41.20 -28.49
N PRO A 73 4.68 42.06 -27.98
CA PRO A 73 4.27 43.18 -27.14
C PRO A 73 3.43 44.17 -27.95
N LEU A 74 2.37 44.68 -27.34
CA LEU A 74 1.53 45.74 -27.91
C LEU A 74 1.88 47.08 -27.26
N LEU A 75 1.89 48.15 -28.06
CA LEU A 75 2.23 49.50 -27.60
C LEU A 75 1.10 50.16 -26.79
N MET A 76 -0.14 49.68 -26.95
CA MET A 76 -1.31 50.20 -26.26
C MET A 76 -2.36 49.11 -26.07
N ASP A 77 -3.27 49.30 -25.13
CA ASP A 77 -4.40 48.40 -24.88
C ASP A 77 -5.41 48.45 -26.05
N PRO A 78 -5.59 47.37 -26.83
CA PRO A 78 -6.49 47.35 -27.97
C PRO A 78 -7.94 47.00 -27.59
N THR A 79 -8.28 46.90 -26.30
CA THR A 79 -9.57 46.36 -25.83
C THR A 79 -10.76 47.11 -26.42
N ASP A 80 -10.75 48.45 -26.36
CA ASP A 80 -11.86 49.25 -26.88
C ASP A 80 -11.96 49.23 -28.41
N ILE A 81 -10.81 49.23 -29.09
CA ILE A 81 -10.72 49.11 -30.56
C ILE A 81 -11.31 47.77 -31.01
N SER A 82 -10.92 46.69 -30.34
CA SER A 82 -11.40 45.33 -30.62
C SER A 82 -12.89 45.20 -30.32
N ARG A 83 -13.37 45.76 -29.21
CA ARG A 83 -14.79 45.81 -28.83
C ARG A 83 -15.63 46.51 -29.90
N LYS A 84 -15.22 47.69 -30.35
CA LYS A 84 -15.92 48.46 -31.39
C LYS A 84 -15.98 47.68 -32.71
N SER A 85 -14.86 47.11 -33.12
CA SER A 85 -14.76 46.30 -34.33
C SER A 85 -15.66 45.07 -34.26
N LEU A 86 -15.63 44.35 -33.13
CA LEU A 86 -16.48 43.19 -32.88
C LEU A 86 -17.96 43.56 -32.89
N ARG A 87 -18.33 44.68 -32.24
CA ARG A 87 -19.71 45.17 -32.24
C ARG A 87 -20.19 45.47 -33.66
N SER A 88 -19.37 46.15 -34.47
CA SER A 88 -19.72 46.46 -35.86
C SER A 88 -20.01 45.19 -36.66
N LEU A 89 -19.15 44.17 -36.52
CA LEU A 89 -19.32 42.89 -37.17
C LEU A 89 -20.61 42.19 -36.73
N LEU A 90 -20.88 42.13 -35.42
CA LEU A 90 -22.06 41.48 -34.87
C LEU A 90 -23.37 42.17 -35.25
N VAL A 91 -23.37 43.51 -35.39
CA VAL A 91 -24.54 44.25 -35.90
C VAL A 91 -24.83 43.91 -37.35
N SER A 92 -23.80 43.82 -38.21
CA SER A 92 -23.96 43.38 -39.61
C SER A 92 -24.57 41.98 -39.67
N PHE A 93 -23.96 41.02 -38.97
CA PHE A 93 -24.39 39.62 -39.02
C PHE A 93 -25.77 39.42 -38.39
N ALA A 94 -26.10 40.16 -37.33
CA ALA A 94 -27.44 40.13 -36.75
C ALA A 94 -28.51 40.61 -37.75
N GLY A 95 -28.20 41.63 -38.56
CA GLY A 95 -29.10 42.13 -39.61
C GLY A 95 -29.30 41.13 -40.75
N GLU A 96 -28.28 40.35 -41.09
CA GLU A 96 -28.35 39.32 -42.13
C GLU A 96 -29.07 38.04 -41.67
N THR A 97 -28.87 37.65 -40.40
CA THR A 97 -29.29 36.33 -39.88
C THR A 97 -30.54 36.37 -39.02
N ASN A 98 -30.96 37.54 -38.54
CA ASN A 98 -31.97 37.72 -37.49
C ASN A 98 -31.65 36.94 -36.18
N ASP A 99 -30.38 36.65 -35.91
CA ASP A 99 -29.97 35.96 -34.69
C ASP A 99 -30.03 36.89 -33.46
N LEU A 100 -31.06 36.67 -32.64
CA LEU A 100 -31.31 37.45 -31.41
C LEU A 100 -30.12 37.41 -30.43
N LYS A 101 -29.32 36.34 -30.43
CA LYS A 101 -28.17 36.22 -29.54
C LYS A 101 -27.04 37.12 -29.99
N LEU A 102 -26.79 37.23 -31.30
CA LEU A 102 -25.82 38.19 -31.84
C LEU A 102 -26.25 39.64 -31.54
N THR A 103 -27.54 39.97 -31.71
CA THR A 103 -28.11 41.28 -31.33
C THR A 103 -27.89 41.60 -29.86
N THR A 104 -28.11 40.63 -28.98
CA THR A 104 -27.91 40.78 -27.53
C THR A 104 -26.45 41.07 -27.21
N ILE A 105 -25.51 40.28 -27.75
CA ILE A 105 -24.08 40.47 -27.53
C ILE A 105 -23.62 41.83 -28.06
N ALA A 106 -24.04 42.21 -29.27
CA ALA A 106 -23.72 43.50 -29.88
C ALA A 106 -24.24 44.69 -29.05
N THR A 107 -25.38 44.52 -28.37
CA THR A 107 -25.95 45.55 -27.50
C THR A 107 -25.13 45.73 -26.22
N HIS A 108 -24.71 44.63 -25.58
CA HIS A 108 -23.84 44.68 -24.40
C HIS A 108 -22.49 45.33 -24.71
N LEU A 109 -21.95 45.06 -25.89
CA LEU A 109 -20.70 45.67 -26.35
C LEU A 109 -20.78 47.19 -26.51
N LYS A 110 -21.93 47.87 -26.37
CA LYS A 110 -22.00 49.35 -26.41
C LYS A 110 -21.24 50.00 -25.26
N TYR A 111 -21.17 49.35 -24.09
CA TYR A 111 -20.68 49.94 -22.86
C TYR A 111 -19.21 49.56 -22.61
N PRO A 112 -18.23 50.48 -22.75
CA PRO A 112 -16.81 50.14 -22.67
C PRO A 112 -16.37 49.71 -21.27
N GLY A 113 -16.96 50.26 -20.20
CA GLY A 113 -16.54 50.04 -18.81
C GLY A 113 -16.76 48.62 -18.24
N TYR A 114 -17.33 47.70 -19.02
CA TYR A 114 -17.57 46.32 -18.60
C TYR A 114 -16.50 45.32 -19.08
N TYR A 115 -15.55 45.77 -19.92
CA TYR A 115 -14.61 44.89 -20.59
C TYR A 115 -13.16 45.21 -20.25
N ASN A 116 -12.41 44.18 -19.87
CA ASN A 116 -10.99 44.29 -19.55
C ASN A 116 -10.13 43.53 -20.58
N ALA A 117 -8.86 43.94 -20.70
CA ALA A 117 -7.87 43.17 -21.42
C ALA A 117 -7.71 41.77 -20.77
N PRO A 118 -7.67 40.69 -21.57
CA PRO A 118 -7.41 39.35 -21.03
C PRO A 118 -6.09 39.27 -20.26
N GLU A 119 -6.11 38.63 -19.09
CA GLU A 119 -4.93 38.51 -18.23
C GLU A 119 -4.20 37.18 -18.45
N LEU A 120 -2.89 37.23 -18.67
CA LEU A 120 -2.05 36.02 -18.74
C LEU A 120 -1.54 35.64 -17.34
N TYR A 121 -1.75 34.40 -16.95
CA TYR A 121 -1.09 33.81 -15.79
C TYR A 121 -0.57 32.40 -16.11
N GLY A 122 0.32 31.91 -15.26
CA GLY A 122 1.03 30.66 -15.47
C GLY A 122 0.70 29.61 -14.41
N LEU A 123 0.38 28.38 -14.83
CA LEU A 123 0.20 27.22 -13.95
C LEU A 123 1.40 26.27 -14.04
N LEU A 124 1.86 25.72 -12.92
CA LEU A 124 3.06 24.88 -12.91
C LEU A 124 2.73 23.42 -13.19
N LYS A 125 3.47 22.82 -14.12
CA LYS A 125 3.40 21.38 -14.41
C LYS A 125 4.30 20.59 -13.47
N MET A 126 3.90 20.51 -12.20
CA MET A 126 4.67 19.85 -11.11
C MET A 126 5.08 18.39 -11.42
N HIS A 127 4.35 17.72 -12.31
CA HIS A 127 4.60 16.34 -12.74
C HIS A 127 5.62 16.21 -13.87
N LYS A 128 6.22 17.31 -14.35
CA LYS A 128 7.21 17.30 -15.43
C LYS A 128 8.56 17.79 -14.92
N ALA A 129 9.64 17.15 -15.38
CA ALA A 129 11.00 17.60 -15.12
C ALA A 129 11.19 19.07 -15.54
N GLY A 130 11.92 19.83 -14.71
CA GLY A 130 12.10 21.28 -14.90
C GLY A 130 10.88 22.15 -14.54
N VAL A 131 9.75 21.55 -14.16
CA VAL A 131 8.51 22.23 -13.73
C VAL A 131 8.11 23.40 -14.65
N PRO A 132 7.85 23.12 -15.95
CA PRO A 132 7.51 24.16 -16.90
C PRO A 132 6.15 24.80 -16.60
N PHE A 133 5.99 26.03 -17.07
CA PHE A 133 4.73 26.76 -16.98
C PHE A 133 3.77 26.37 -18.12
N ARG A 134 2.48 26.25 -17.79
CA ARG A 134 1.39 26.36 -18.76
C ARG A 134 0.89 27.80 -18.76
N PRO A 135 1.06 28.54 -19.86
CA PRO A 135 0.44 29.86 -19.99
C PRO A 135 -1.08 29.71 -20.14
N ILE A 136 -1.84 30.49 -19.37
CA ILE A 136 -3.29 30.57 -19.42
C ILE A 136 -3.70 32.03 -19.59
N VAL A 137 -4.45 32.32 -20.64
CA VAL A 137 -5.06 33.63 -20.85
C VAL A 137 -6.48 33.59 -20.30
N SER A 138 -6.73 34.33 -19.23
CA SER A 138 -8.06 34.53 -18.67
C SER A 138 -8.84 35.49 -19.54
N THR A 139 -9.86 34.99 -20.21
CA THR A 139 -10.77 35.82 -21.03
C THR A 139 -12.02 36.25 -20.24
N ILE A 140 -12.04 36.10 -18.92
CA ILE A 140 -13.18 36.51 -18.09
C ILE A 140 -13.39 38.01 -18.26
N ASN A 141 -14.62 38.42 -18.54
CA ASN A 141 -14.98 39.82 -18.82
C ASN A 141 -14.24 40.46 -20.00
N SER A 142 -13.65 39.67 -20.91
CA SER A 142 -13.13 40.20 -22.18
C SER A 142 -14.26 40.47 -23.18
N ALA A 143 -14.02 41.38 -24.13
CA ALA A 143 -15.00 41.72 -25.18
C ALA A 143 -15.48 40.52 -26.00
N THR A 144 -14.64 39.48 -26.16
CA THR A 144 -14.97 38.27 -26.93
C THR A 144 -15.62 37.16 -26.10
N SER A 145 -15.63 37.26 -24.77
CA SER A 145 -16.01 36.15 -23.88
C SER A 145 -17.43 35.62 -24.12
N GLU A 146 -18.40 36.51 -24.27
CA GLU A 146 -19.81 36.18 -24.52
C GLU A 146 -20.01 35.51 -25.88
N LEU A 147 -19.36 36.06 -26.92
CA LEU A 147 -19.39 35.47 -28.26
C LEU A 147 -18.74 34.08 -28.27
N SER A 148 -17.57 33.91 -27.65
CA SER A 148 -16.90 32.62 -27.57
C SER A 148 -17.78 31.56 -26.88
N ARG A 149 -18.56 31.94 -25.86
CA ARG A 149 -19.52 31.02 -25.21
C ARG A 149 -20.66 30.64 -26.14
N TYR A 150 -21.17 31.59 -26.92
CA TYR A 150 -22.20 31.32 -27.92
C TYR A 150 -21.69 30.38 -29.03
N LEU A 151 -20.55 30.71 -29.63
CA LEU A 151 -19.91 29.87 -30.66
C LEU A 151 -19.57 28.47 -30.14
N LYS A 152 -19.15 28.33 -28.88
CA LYS A 152 -18.92 27.02 -28.26
C LYS A 152 -20.16 26.13 -28.29
N GLN A 153 -21.36 26.67 -28.17
CA GLN A 153 -22.61 25.89 -28.22
C GLN A 153 -22.87 25.36 -29.63
N ILE A 154 -22.50 26.12 -30.66
CA ILE A 154 -22.65 25.76 -32.07
C ILE A 154 -21.57 24.76 -32.52
N ILE A 155 -20.32 24.98 -32.10
CA ILE A 155 -19.17 24.17 -32.56
C ILE A 155 -19.09 22.83 -31.83
N ARG A 156 -19.44 22.77 -30.54
CA ARG A 156 -19.24 21.56 -29.73
C ARG A 156 -19.94 20.30 -30.29
N PRO A 157 -21.18 20.35 -30.81
CA PRO A 157 -21.82 19.20 -31.47
C PRO A 157 -21.13 18.72 -32.75
N LEU A 158 -20.28 19.56 -33.38
CA LEU A 158 -19.52 19.21 -34.58
C LEU A 158 -18.21 18.48 -34.25
N THR A 159 -17.76 18.52 -32.99
CA THR A 159 -16.51 17.90 -32.52
C THR A 159 -16.75 16.58 -31.81
N GLY A 160 -15.80 15.65 -31.86
CA GLY A 160 -15.83 14.41 -31.08
C GLY A 160 -16.72 13.30 -31.65
N LYS A 161 -16.92 13.28 -32.97
CA LYS A 161 -17.63 12.21 -33.71
C LYS A 161 -16.72 11.06 -34.12
N GLU A 162 -15.41 11.21 -33.98
CA GLU A 162 -14.43 10.17 -34.31
C GLU A 162 -14.53 9.00 -33.33
N PRO A 163 -14.36 7.75 -33.79
CA PRO A 163 -14.36 6.56 -32.93
C PRO A 163 -13.29 6.63 -31.82
N SER A 164 -12.19 7.33 -32.06
CA SER A 164 -11.10 7.53 -31.09
C SER A 164 -11.40 8.61 -30.04
N PHE A 165 -12.53 9.32 -30.14
CA PHE A 165 -12.89 10.38 -29.21
C PHE A 165 -13.44 9.82 -27.90
N ILE A 166 -12.62 9.89 -26.86
CA ILE A 166 -13.05 9.55 -25.51
C ILE A 166 -13.73 10.75 -24.86
N ARG A 167 -15.04 10.63 -24.61
CA ARG A 167 -15.84 11.72 -24.02
C ARG A 167 -15.44 12.05 -22.57
N ASN A 168 -15.20 11.03 -21.75
CA ASN A 168 -14.78 11.14 -20.36
C ASN A 168 -14.25 9.79 -19.86
N SER A 169 -13.65 9.80 -18.66
CA SER A 169 -13.10 8.60 -18.02
C SER A 169 -14.12 7.49 -17.81
N LYS A 170 -15.38 7.82 -17.50
CA LYS A 170 -16.45 6.82 -17.31
C LYS A 170 -16.77 6.10 -18.62
N SER A 171 -16.82 6.82 -19.74
CA SER A 171 -17.04 6.26 -21.07
C SER A 171 -15.94 5.26 -21.44
N LEU A 172 -14.68 5.64 -21.22
CA LEU A 172 -13.53 4.77 -21.49
C LEU A 172 -13.55 3.50 -20.65
N VAL A 173 -13.86 3.62 -19.35
CA VAL A 173 -13.92 2.45 -18.46
C VAL A 173 -15.00 1.48 -18.92
N ASN A 174 -16.17 1.97 -19.33
CA ASN A 174 -17.23 1.12 -19.86
C ASN A 174 -16.80 0.41 -21.15
N GLU A 175 -16.12 1.12 -22.06
CA GLU A 175 -15.63 0.55 -23.30
C GLU A 175 -14.56 -0.54 -23.08
N ILE A 176 -13.64 -0.33 -22.13
CA ILE A 176 -12.64 -1.33 -21.75
C ILE A 176 -13.27 -2.54 -21.04
N LYS A 177 -14.32 -2.35 -20.24
CA LYS A 177 -15.01 -3.45 -19.54
C LYS A 177 -15.63 -4.48 -20.50
N GLU A 178 -16.08 -4.03 -21.65
CA GLU A 178 -16.67 -4.88 -22.68
C GLU A 178 -15.62 -5.53 -23.59
N MET A 179 -14.34 -5.17 -23.45
CA MET A 179 -13.26 -5.86 -24.17
C MET A 179 -13.00 -7.23 -23.54
N SER A 180 -13.39 -8.30 -24.23
CA SER A 180 -13.01 -9.66 -23.88
C SER A 180 -11.53 -9.88 -24.22
N LEU A 181 -10.68 -9.98 -23.20
CA LEU A 181 -9.29 -10.42 -23.36
C LEU A 181 -9.26 -11.95 -23.50
N ASN A 182 -8.40 -12.44 -24.39
CA ASN A 182 -8.27 -13.87 -24.65
C ASN A 182 -7.70 -14.57 -23.39
N PRO A 183 -8.35 -15.61 -22.83
CA PRO A 183 -7.89 -16.31 -21.64
C PRO A 183 -6.56 -17.06 -21.80
N ASP A 184 -5.92 -17.02 -22.97
CA ASP A 184 -4.59 -17.59 -23.25
C ASP A 184 -3.49 -16.51 -23.36
N GLU A 185 -3.83 -15.22 -23.42
CA GLU A 185 -2.87 -14.08 -23.42
C GLU A 185 -2.57 -13.58 -21.98
N ILE A 186 -2.47 -14.53 -21.04
CA ILE A 186 -2.88 -14.32 -19.64
C ILE A 186 -1.99 -13.35 -18.88
N LEU A 187 -2.60 -12.22 -18.56
CA LEU A 187 -2.20 -11.29 -17.53
C LEU A 187 -2.85 -11.68 -16.19
N VAL A 188 -2.11 -12.30 -15.28
CA VAL A 188 -2.53 -12.44 -13.87
C VAL A 188 -2.50 -11.05 -13.24
N SER A 189 -3.67 -10.50 -12.94
CA SER A 189 -3.78 -9.30 -12.11
C SER A 189 -3.74 -9.71 -10.63
N CYS A 190 -2.66 -9.40 -9.93
CA CYS A 190 -2.55 -9.60 -8.48
C CYS A 190 -2.21 -8.29 -7.77
N LYS A 191 -2.49 -8.21 -6.48
CA LYS A 191 -2.02 -7.08 -5.66
C LYS A 191 -0.54 -7.28 -5.36
N ALA A 192 0.23 -6.19 -5.39
CA ALA A 192 1.55 -6.19 -4.79
C ALA A 192 1.44 -6.39 -3.27
N ASP A 193 2.45 -7.04 -2.68
CA ASP A 193 2.54 -7.28 -1.23
C ASP A 193 2.51 -5.97 -0.42
N LYS A 194 3.08 -4.88 -0.97
CA LYS A 194 3.10 -3.54 -0.36
C LYS A 194 2.87 -2.46 -1.42
N GLY A 195 2.27 -1.34 -1.02
CA GLY A 195 2.07 -0.16 -1.87
C GLY A 195 0.78 -0.14 -2.67
N ASN A 196 -0.10 -1.14 -2.47
CA ASN A 196 -1.45 -1.18 -3.06
C ASN A 196 -1.45 -1.07 -4.60
N LEU A 197 -0.39 -1.57 -5.23
CA LEU A 197 -0.24 -1.63 -6.68
C LEU A 197 -1.02 -2.83 -7.23
N VAL A 198 -1.65 -2.65 -8.38
CA VAL A 198 -2.07 -3.77 -9.23
C VAL A 198 -0.86 -4.16 -10.07
N VAL A 199 -0.48 -5.44 -9.98
CA VAL A 199 0.59 -6.01 -10.78
C VAL A 199 -0.03 -6.94 -11.81
N VAL A 200 0.52 -6.86 -13.02
CA VAL A 200 0.05 -7.60 -14.17
C VAL A 200 1.23 -8.47 -14.62
N LEU A 201 1.04 -9.79 -14.63
CA LEU A 201 2.09 -10.77 -14.90
C LEU A 201 1.66 -11.75 -15.95
N ASP A 202 2.60 -12.23 -16.74
CA ASP A 202 2.38 -13.43 -17.54
C ASP A 202 2.03 -14.63 -16.64
N ARG A 203 1.01 -15.41 -17.01
CA ARG A 203 0.60 -16.59 -16.21
C ARG A 203 1.69 -17.64 -16.13
N ALA A 204 2.43 -17.90 -17.19
CA ALA A 204 3.50 -18.89 -17.15
C ALA A 204 4.60 -18.43 -16.17
N GLU A 205 4.94 -17.13 -16.15
CA GLU A 205 5.84 -16.57 -15.14
C GLU A 205 5.29 -16.73 -13.71
N TYR A 206 4.00 -16.45 -13.50
CA TYR A 206 3.34 -16.60 -12.20
C TYR A 206 3.39 -18.06 -11.72
N LEU A 207 2.97 -18.99 -12.57
CA LEU A 207 2.99 -20.43 -12.26
C LEU A 207 4.40 -20.91 -11.97
N GLN A 208 5.38 -20.54 -12.80
CA GLN A 208 6.78 -20.93 -12.60
C GLN A 208 7.29 -20.45 -11.24
N LYS A 209 7.07 -19.16 -10.90
CA LYS A 209 7.49 -18.60 -9.61
C LYS A 209 6.86 -19.31 -8.43
N THR A 210 5.56 -19.61 -8.49
CA THR A 210 4.89 -20.32 -7.39
C THR A 210 5.34 -21.77 -7.29
N THR A 211 5.47 -22.48 -8.42
CA THR A 211 5.94 -23.87 -8.44
C THR A 211 7.37 -24.00 -7.92
N SER A 212 8.28 -23.08 -8.29
CA SER A 212 9.64 -23.04 -7.73
C SER A 212 9.68 -22.80 -6.22
N GLN A 213 8.67 -22.14 -5.64
CA GLN A 213 8.56 -21.98 -4.20
C GLN A 213 7.99 -23.23 -3.51
N LEU A 214 7.06 -23.92 -4.18
CA LEU A 214 6.44 -25.15 -3.70
C LEU A 214 7.39 -26.36 -3.76
N SER A 215 8.46 -26.31 -4.55
CA SER A 215 9.48 -27.38 -4.59
C SER A 215 10.40 -27.42 -3.37
N ASN A 216 10.28 -26.46 -2.44
CA ASN A 216 11.06 -26.49 -1.20
C ASN A 216 10.51 -27.53 -0.21
N ASN A 217 11.36 -28.03 0.68
CA ASN A 217 11.03 -29.07 1.69
C ASN A 217 9.94 -28.65 2.72
N ILE A 218 9.45 -27.42 2.65
CA ILE A 218 8.35 -26.89 3.48
C ILE A 218 6.99 -27.46 3.02
N TYR A 219 6.87 -27.83 1.74
CA TYR A 219 5.62 -28.27 1.16
C TYR A 219 5.72 -29.70 0.64
N LYS A 220 4.67 -30.48 0.88
CA LYS A 220 4.55 -31.85 0.41
C LYS A 220 3.36 -31.96 -0.54
N PRO A 221 3.54 -32.46 -1.78
CA PRO A 221 2.42 -32.71 -2.67
C PRO A 221 1.52 -33.82 -2.11
N LEU A 222 0.21 -33.66 -2.30
CA LEU A 222 -0.81 -34.63 -1.92
C LEU A 222 -1.43 -35.27 -3.16
N PRO A 223 -1.75 -36.58 -3.13
CA PRO A 223 -2.27 -37.30 -4.29
C PRO A 223 -3.73 -36.99 -4.61
N MET A 224 -4.49 -36.44 -3.65
CA MET A 224 -5.91 -36.13 -3.79
C MET A 224 -6.31 -34.99 -2.85
N ASP A 225 -7.51 -34.45 -3.05
CA ASP A 225 -8.12 -33.42 -2.20
C ASP A 225 -8.38 -33.97 -0.78
N PRO A 226 -7.70 -33.46 0.27
CA PRO A 226 -7.90 -33.92 1.63
C PRO A 226 -9.09 -33.22 2.33
N THR A 227 -9.81 -32.33 1.66
CA THR A 227 -10.79 -31.42 2.30
C THR A 227 -11.88 -32.18 3.06
N ASP A 228 -12.51 -33.15 2.42
CA ASP A 228 -13.60 -33.90 3.05
C ASP A 228 -13.12 -34.79 4.19
N ILE A 229 -11.92 -35.37 4.04
CA ILE A 229 -11.27 -36.20 5.07
C ILE A 229 -10.98 -35.33 6.30
N SER A 230 -10.29 -34.20 6.11
CA SER A 230 -9.96 -33.26 7.18
C SER A 230 -11.22 -32.72 7.86
N ARG A 231 -12.25 -32.35 7.09
CA ARG A 231 -13.57 -31.92 7.62
C ARG A 231 -14.22 -32.97 8.51
N LYS A 232 -14.27 -34.23 8.07
CA LYS A 232 -14.86 -35.33 8.83
C LYS A 232 -14.09 -35.61 10.12
N SER A 233 -12.76 -35.67 10.05
CA SER A 233 -11.89 -35.85 11.21
C SER A 233 -12.07 -34.72 12.23
N LEU A 234 -12.05 -33.46 11.77
CA LEU A 234 -12.28 -32.29 12.61
C LEU A 234 -13.66 -32.35 13.27
N ARG A 235 -14.70 -32.66 12.50
CA ARG A 235 -16.06 -32.78 13.04
C ARG A 235 -16.14 -33.85 14.11
N SER A 236 -15.53 -35.01 13.90
CA SER A 236 -15.51 -36.10 14.88
C SER A 236 -14.87 -35.65 16.19
N LEU A 237 -13.72 -34.99 16.11
CA LEU A 237 -13.00 -34.44 17.26
C LEU A 237 -13.86 -33.41 18.01
N LEU A 238 -14.48 -32.47 17.29
CA LEU A 238 -15.33 -31.44 17.88
C LEU A 238 -16.59 -32.01 18.54
N VAL A 239 -17.19 -33.07 17.98
CA VAL A 239 -18.34 -33.74 18.60
C VAL A 239 -17.94 -34.42 19.91
N SER A 240 -16.77 -35.08 19.95
CA SER A 240 -16.25 -35.68 21.19
C SER A 240 -16.07 -34.63 22.28
N PHE A 241 -15.28 -33.58 21.98
CA PHE A 241 -14.97 -32.54 22.96
C PHE A 241 -16.20 -31.72 23.37
N ALA A 242 -17.16 -31.49 22.46
CA ALA A 242 -18.43 -30.88 22.81
C ALA A 242 -19.25 -31.75 23.79
N GLY A 243 -19.22 -33.08 23.64
CA GLY A 243 -19.87 -34.00 24.57
C GLY A 243 -19.19 -34.04 25.95
N GLU A 244 -17.87 -33.87 25.99
CA GLU A 244 -17.09 -33.84 27.24
C GLU A 244 -17.24 -32.52 28.01
N THR A 245 -17.35 -31.39 27.30
CA THR A 245 -17.29 -30.04 27.90
C THR A 245 -18.61 -29.29 27.92
N ASN A 246 -19.60 -29.72 27.12
CA ASN A 246 -20.81 -28.95 26.82
C ASN A 246 -20.53 -27.58 26.17
N ASP A 247 -19.36 -27.37 25.55
CA ASP A 247 -19.04 -26.12 24.87
C ASP A 247 -19.97 -25.89 23.66
N LEU A 248 -20.82 -24.87 23.77
CA LEU A 248 -21.82 -24.52 22.75
C LEU A 248 -21.18 -24.07 21.43
N LYS A 249 -19.97 -23.50 21.48
CA LYS A 249 -19.27 -23.02 20.30
C LYS A 249 -18.72 -24.21 19.50
N LEU A 250 -18.12 -25.20 20.14
CA LEU A 250 -17.71 -26.44 19.48
C LEU A 250 -18.91 -27.17 18.86
N THR A 251 -20.02 -27.28 19.60
CA THR A 251 -21.28 -27.87 19.09
C THR A 251 -21.75 -27.16 17.82
N ARG A 252 -21.72 -25.82 17.80
CA ARG A 252 -22.10 -25.02 16.63
C ARG A 252 -21.19 -25.29 15.44
N ILE A 253 -19.88 -25.26 15.64
CA ILE A 253 -18.89 -25.49 14.57
C ILE A 253 -19.04 -26.91 14.01
N ALA A 254 -19.18 -27.92 14.87
CA ALA A 254 -19.38 -29.32 14.47
C ALA A 254 -20.66 -29.52 13.62
N ARG A 255 -21.73 -28.77 13.93
CA ARG A 255 -22.97 -28.79 13.15
C ARG A 255 -22.79 -28.16 11.77
N HIS A 256 -22.08 -27.05 11.66
CA HIS A 256 -21.78 -26.44 10.35
C HIS A 256 -20.96 -27.40 9.49
N LEU A 257 -19.95 -28.06 10.09
CA LEU A 257 -19.11 -29.04 9.42
C LEU A 257 -19.87 -30.28 8.92
N LYS A 258 -21.15 -30.48 9.24
CA LYS A 258 -21.96 -31.59 8.72
C LYS A 258 -22.14 -31.51 7.20
N TYR A 259 -22.18 -30.30 6.63
CA TYR A 259 -22.54 -30.07 5.23
C TYR A 259 -21.29 -29.80 4.37
N PRO A 260 -20.85 -30.75 3.51
CA PRO A 260 -19.59 -30.61 2.76
C PRO A 260 -19.59 -29.43 1.77
N GLY A 261 -20.74 -29.12 1.14
CA GLY A 261 -20.83 -28.08 0.10
C GLY A 261 -20.58 -26.63 0.56
N TYR A 262 -20.34 -26.40 1.86
CA TYR A 262 -19.97 -25.08 2.39
C TYR A 262 -18.46 -24.88 2.50
N TYR A 263 -17.67 -25.94 2.29
CA TYR A 263 -16.22 -25.92 2.53
C TYR A 263 -15.44 -26.24 1.26
N ASN A 264 -14.39 -25.47 1.04
CA ASN A 264 -13.45 -25.65 -0.06
C ASN A 264 -12.04 -25.91 0.49
N ALA A 265 -11.20 -26.53 -0.33
CA ALA A 265 -9.77 -26.53 -0.09
C ALA A 265 -9.27 -25.08 0.02
N PRO A 266 -8.43 -24.75 1.02
CA PRO A 266 -7.76 -23.46 1.05
C PRO A 266 -6.99 -23.23 -0.24
N GLU A 267 -6.98 -22.01 -0.78
CA GLU A 267 -6.34 -21.72 -2.07
C GLU A 267 -5.06 -20.91 -1.86
N LEU A 268 -3.95 -21.40 -2.40
CA LEU A 268 -2.72 -20.63 -2.45
C LEU A 268 -2.81 -19.60 -3.57
N TYR A 269 -2.51 -18.37 -3.23
CA TYR A 269 -2.14 -17.35 -4.18
C TYR A 269 -0.86 -16.68 -3.68
N GLY A 270 -0.28 -15.79 -4.46
CA GLY A 270 0.75 -14.95 -3.88
C GLY A 270 0.89 -13.58 -4.47
N LEU A 271 1.58 -12.81 -3.65
CA LEU A 271 1.71 -11.37 -3.76
C LEU A 271 3.15 -11.07 -4.11
N LEU A 272 3.37 -10.21 -5.08
CA LEU A 272 4.73 -9.83 -5.47
C LEU A 272 5.30 -8.77 -4.54
N LYS A 273 6.50 -9.02 -4.03
CA LYS A 273 7.28 -8.06 -3.25
C LYS A 273 8.01 -7.11 -4.20
N MET A 274 7.28 -6.25 -4.90
CA MET A 274 7.81 -5.26 -5.88
C MET A 274 8.93 -4.36 -5.35
N HIS A 275 9.03 -4.22 -4.03
CA HIS A 275 10.04 -3.41 -3.34
C HIS A 275 11.35 -4.17 -3.04
N LYS A 276 11.43 -5.47 -3.34
CA LYS A 276 12.64 -6.29 -3.14
C LYS A 276 13.26 -6.66 -4.50
N PRO A 277 14.61 -6.71 -4.61
CA PRO A 277 15.29 -7.17 -5.83
C PRO A 277 14.81 -8.57 -6.25
N GLY A 278 14.69 -8.81 -7.55
CA GLY A 278 14.17 -10.07 -8.10
C GLY A 278 12.65 -10.28 -7.96
N VAL A 279 11.93 -9.35 -7.32
CA VAL A 279 10.47 -9.36 -7.15
C VAL A 279 9.97 -10.72 -6.62
N PRO A 280 10.41 -11.12 -5.42
CA PRO A 280 10.08 -12.43 -4.87
C PRO A 280 8.59 -12.55 -4.54
N PHE A 281 8.11 -13.79 -4.56
CA PHE A 281 6.73 -14.15 -4.29
C PHE A 281 6.48 -14.31 -2.78
N ARG A 282 5.36 -13.78 -2.29
CA ARG A 282 4.83 -14.08 -0.96
C ARG A 282 3.65 -15.03 -1.09
N PRO A 283 3.78 -16.30 -0.67
CA PRO A 283 2.68 -17.24 -0.67
C PRO A 283 1.70 -16.88 0.46
N ILE A 284 0.42 -16.83 0.13
CA ILE A 284 -0.68 -16.67 1.08
C ILE A 284 -1.72 -17.73 0.76
N VAL A 285 -2.18 -18.43 1.80
CA VAL A 285 -3.26 -19.40 1.73
C VAL A 285 -4.56 -18.70 2.13
N SER A 286 -5.48 -18.56 1.18
CA SER A 286 -6.84 -18.13 1.46
C SER A 286 -7.57 -19.21 2.24
N THR A 287 -7.88 -18.94 3.51
CA THR A 287 -8.67 -19.86 4.36
C THR A 287 -10.16 -19.55 4.32
N ILE A 288 -10.62 -18.71 3.38
CA ILE A 288 -12.04 -18.39 3.24
C ILE A 288 -12.81 -19.69 2.98
N ARG A 289 -13.81 -19.98 3.81
CA ARG A 289 -14.61 -21.22 3.75
C ARG A 289 -13.77 -22.50 3.89
N SER A 290 -12.59 -22.45 4.52
CA SER A 290 -11.89 -23.68 4.90
C SER A 290 -12.57 -24.37 6.09
N ALA A 291 -12.39 -25.69 6.20
CA ALA A 291 -12.93 -26.46 7.32
C ALA A 291 -12.44 -25.97 8.70
N THR A 292 -11.22 -25.42 8.78
CA THR A 292 -10.60 -24.95 10.03
C THR A 292 -10.83 -23.48 10.33
N SER A 293 -11.39 -22.69 9.41
CA SER A 293 -11.46 -21.23 9.55
C SER A 293 -12.28 -20.77 10.76
N GLU A 294 -13.46 -21.35 10.99
CA GLU A 294 -14.34 -20.95 12.11
C GLU A 294 -13.71 -21.34 13.46
N LEU A 295 -13.11 -22.54 13.54
CA LEU A 295 -12.39 -23.00 14.73
C LEU A 295 -11.17 -22.12 15.01
N SER A 296 -10.39 -21.78 13.99
CA SER A 296 -9.20 -20.93 14.11
C SER A 296 -9.54 -19.57 14.73
N HIS A 297 -10.68 -18.98 14.35
CA HIS A 297 -11.17 -17.74 14.97
C HIS A 297 -11.56 -17.93 16.44
N TYR A 298 -12.19 -19.06 16.79
CA TYR A 298 -12.56 -19.35 18.17
C TYR A 298 -11.33 -19.53 19.05
N LEU A 299 -10.38 -20.38 18.63
CA LEU A 299 -9.12 -20.60 19.35
C LEU A 299 -8.31 -19.31 19.50
N LYS A 300 -8.28 -18.46 18.45
CA LYS A 300 -7.64 -17.14 18.54
C LYS A 300 -8.21 -16.31 19.69
N GLN A 301 -9.52 -16.28 19.87
CA GLN A 301 -10.16 -15.52 20.95
C GLN A 301 -9.75 -16.04 22.33
N ILE A 302 -9.64 -17.36 22.48
CA ILE A 302 -9.19 -18.00 23.71
C ILE A 302 -7.71 -17.70 23.98
N ILE A 303 -6.84 -17.76 22.97
CA ILE A 303 -5.39 -17.64 23.16
C ILE A 303 -4.94 -16.19 23.29
N ARG A 304 -5.61 -15.23 22.63
CA ARG A 304 -5.17 -13.83 22.56
C ARG A 304 -4.84 -13.16 23.91
N PRO A 305 -5.59 -13.38 25.00
CA PRO A 305 -5.25 -12.78 26.30
C PRO A 305 -3.96 -13.31 26.94
N LEU A 306 -3.34 -14.37 26.39
CA LEU A 306 -2.09 -14.93 26.89
C LEU A 306 -0.85 -14.21 26.36
N THR A 307 -0.97 -13.50 25.23
CA THR A 307 0.13 -12.80 24.55
C THR A 307 0.10 -11.29 24.83
N GLY A 308 1.16 -10.60 24.43
CA GLY A 308 1.39 -9.18 24.66
C GLY A 308 1.72 -8.82 26.11
N LYS A 309 2.20 -9.80 26.90
CA LYS A 309 2.49 -9.61 28.33
C LYS A 309 3.94 -9.21 28.61
N GLU A 310 4.85 -9.43 27.66
CA GLU A 310 6.26 -9.07 27.82
C GLU A 310 6.46 -7.54 27.92
N PRO A 311 7.37 -7.04 28.78
CA PRO A 311 7.66 -5.60 28.88
C PRO A 311 8.19 -4.98 27.57
N SER A 312 8.76 -5.81 26.70
CA SER A 312 9.25 -5.44 25.38
C SER A 312 8.15 -5.27 24.33
N PHE A 313 6.91 -5.72 24.62
CA PHE A 313 5.82 -5.78 23.65
C PHE A 313 5.44 -4.40 23.11
N ILE A 314 5.52 -4.23 21.80
CA ILE A 314 5.14 -3.00 21.12
C ILE A 314 3.63 -2.99 20.87
N ARG A 315 2.90 -2.17 21.65
CA ARG A 315 1.44 -2.01 21.52
C ARG A 315 1.02 -1.24 20.26
N SER A 316 1.79 -0.23 19.89
CA SER A 316 1.52 0.62 18.71
C SER A 316 2.76 1.43 18.33
N SER A 317 2.81 1.88 17.08
CA SER A 317 3.89 2.74 16.58
C SER A 317 3.96 4.04 17.38
N LYS A 318 2.82 4.61 17.78
CA LYS A 318 2.76 5.78 18.65
C LYS A 318 3.41 5.55 20.02
N SER A 319 3.16 4.40 20.63
CA SER A 319 3.76 4.04 21.93
C SER A 319 5.28 3.97 21.81
N LEU A 320 5.77 3.28 20.77
CA LEU A 320 7.20 3.15 20.51
C LEU A 320 7.86 4.51 20.24
N VAL A 321 7.22 5.38 19.46
CA VAL A 321 7.74 6.73 19.18
C VAL A 321 7.87 7.56 20.45
N ASN A 322 6.94 7.43 21.40
CA ASN A 322 7.05 8.14 22.68
C ASN A 322 8.22 7.60 23.51
N GLU A 323 8.37 6.28 23.58
CA GLU A 323 9.50 5.64 24.28
C GLU A 323 10.84 6.09 23.70
N ILE A 324 11.00 6.02 22.37
CA ILE A 324 12.24 6.37 21.67
C ILE A 324 12.62 7.84 21.85
N LYS A 325 11.66 8.76 21.96
CA LYS A 325 11.93 10.21 22.15
C LYS A 325 12.58 10.51 23.50
N GLU A 326 12.31 9.68 24.50
CA GLU A 326 12.85 9.84 25.85
C GLU A 326 14.21 9.13 26.00
N MET A 327 14.60 8.30 25.02
CA MET A 327 15.88 7.60 25.04
C MET A 327 17.05 8.52 24.67
N SER A 328 18.10 8.43 25.49
CA SER A 328 19.45 8.87 25.13
C SER A 328 20.26 7.67 24.63
N LEU A 329 21.24 7.96 23.78
CA LEU A 329 22.17 6.99 23.23
C LEU A 329 23.57 7.32 23.70
N ASN A 330 24.30 6.30 24.12
CA ASN A 330 25.72 6.46 24.37
C ASN A 330 26.49 6.61 23.04
N PRO A 331 27.67 7.25 23.03
CA PRO A 331 28.46 7.42 21.81
C PRO A 331 28.87 6.10 21.14
N ASP A 332 28.97 5.01 21.92
CA ASP A 332 29.30 3.66 21.48
C ASP A 332 28.07 2.79 21.18
N GLU A 333 26.85 3.33 21.28
CA GLU A 333 25.62 2.60 20.97
C GLU A 333 25.15 2.83 19.54
N ILE A 334 24.68 1.76 18.90
CA ILE A 334 24.09 1.77 17.57
C ILE A 334 22.75 1.02 17.50
N LEU A 335 21.94 1.39 16.51
CA LEU A 335 20.59 0.88 16.29
C LEU A 335 20.58 -0.23 15.23
N PHE A 336 19.80 -1.27 15.48
CA PHE A 336 19.61 -2.38 14.54
C PHE A 336 18.16 -2.80 14.40
N SER A 337 17.86 -3.36 13.24
CA SER A 337 16.68 -4.18 13.04
C SER A 337 17.10 -5.62 12.76
N TYR A 338 16.61 -6.58 13.54
CA TYR A 338 16.72 -7.98 13.18
C TYR A 338 15.42 -8.43 12.49
N ASP A 339 15.51 -9.19 11.39
CA ASP A 339 14.35 -9.72 10.64
C ASP A 339 14.39 -11.25 10.65
N VAL A 340 13.29 -11.89 11.05
CA VAL A 340 13.15 -13.36 11.01
C VAL A 340 12.83 -13.79 9.58
N LYS A 341 13.73 -14.56 8.96
CA LYS A 341 13.52 -15.13 7.64
C LYS A 341 12.32 -16.07 7.63
N GLY A 342 11.21 -15.61 7.06
CA GLY A 342 10.03 -16.45 6.86
C GLY A 342 9.46 -16.98 8.17
N LEU A 343 9.21 -16.10 9.16
CA LEU A 343 8.73 -16.46 10.49
C LEU A 343 7.69 -17.59 10.49
N PHE A 344 6.54 -17.39 9.84
CA PHE A 344 5.41 -18.33 9.90
C PHE A 344 5.75 -19.77 9.49
N PRO A 345 6.31 -20.05 8.29
CA PRO A 345 6.71 -21.41 7.91
C PRO A 345 7.84 -22.00 8.77
N SER A 346 8.58 -21.16 9.51
CA SER A 346 9.67 -21.57 10.38
C SER A 346 9.27 -21.85 11.83
N ILE A 347 8.06 -21.50 12.28
CA ILE A 347 7.64 -21.68 13.68
C ILE A 347 7.73 -23.17 14.10
N PRO A 348 8.42 -23.52 15.20
CA PRO A 348 8.44 -24.87 15.75
C PRO A 348 7.13 -25.21 16.45
N ILE A 349 6.13 -25.67 15.68
CA ILE A 349 4.76 -25.94 16.17
C ILE A 349 4.76 -26.78 17.46
N SER A 350 5.52 -27.88 17.53
CA SER A 350 5.55 -28.72 18.73
C SER A 350 6.04 -27.97 19.98
N HIS A 351 7.09 -27.15 19.84
CA HIS A 351 7.59 -26.30 20.93
C HIS A 351 6.56 -25.23 21.30
N THR A 352 5.96 -24.55 20.30
CA THR A 352 4.93 -23.54 20.51
C THR A 352 3.70 -24.09 21.23
N LEU A 353 3.26 -25.31 20.90
CA LEU A 353 2.16 -25.99 21.59
C LEU A 353 2.51 -26.32 23.04
N ALA A 354 3.74 -26.76 23.32
CA ALA A 354 4.19 -27.00 24.69
C ALA A 354 4.22 -25.72 25.53
N VAL A 355 4.70 -24.61 24.96
CA VAL A 355 4.65 -23.29 25.60
C VAL A 355 3.21 -22.86 25.85
N LEU A 356 2.35 -22.96 24.84
CA LEU A 356 0.94 -22.61 24.95
C LEU A 356 0.24 -23.42 26.06
N HIS A 357 0.56 -24.71 26.17
CA HIS A 357 0.01 -25.58 27.21
C HIS A 357 0.37 -25.06 28.61
N ASN A 358 1.64 -24.71 28.82
CA ASN A 358 2.11 -24.16 30.09
C ASN A 358 1.47 -22.81 30.41
N LEU A 359 1.26 -21.95 29.40
CA LEU A 359 0.54 -20.68 29.59
C LEU A 359 -0.92 -20.91 29.98
N LEU A 360 -1.58 -21.90 29.37
CA LEU A 360 -2.99 -22.23 29.65
C LEU A 360 -3.20 -22.82 31.05
N ILE A 361 -2.27 -23.63 31.55
CA ILE A 361 -2.32 -24.17 32.92
C ILE A 361 -2.28 -23.04 33.96
N ASN A 362 -1.48 -22.01 33.70
CA ASN A 362 -1.26 -20.92 34.65
C ASN A 362 -2.21 -19.73 34.46
N ASP A 363 -3.26 -19.88 33.65
CA ASP A 363 -4.20 -18.81 33.32
C ASP A 363 -5.57 -18.98 33.97
N SER A 364 -6.33 -17.89 34.09
CA SER A 364 -7.76 -17.90 34.43
C SER A 364 -8.67 -18.41 33.30
N LEU A 365 -8.28 -19.53 32.67
CA LEU A 365 -8.92 -20.11 31.49
C LEU A 365 -10.43 -20.37 31.65
N PRO A 366 -10.93 -20.91 32.79
CA PRO A 366 -12.36 -21.19 32.97
C PRO A 366 -13.27 -19.97 32.83
N SER A 367 -12.74 -18.75 32.98
CA SER A 367 -13.52 -17.52 32.74
C SER A 367 -13.80 -17.23 31.26
N ARG A 368 -13.10 -17.91 30.34
CA ARG A 368 -13.11 -17.64 28.90
C ARG A 368 -13.77 -18.76 28.09
N THR A 369 -13.73 -20.00 28.58
CA THR A 369 -14.18 -21.18 27.85
C THR A 369 -14.34 -22.39 28.79
N GLU A 370 -15.18 -23.34 28.39
CA GLU A 370 -15.35 -24.65 29.05
C GLU A 370 -14.24 -25.64 28.64
N LEU A 371 -13.36 -25.25 27.72
CA LEU A 371 -12.26 -26.08 27.25
C LEU A 371 -11.09 -26.02 28.24
N ASN A 372 -10.53 -27.19 28.56
CA ASN A 372 -9.28 -27.30 29.32
C ASN A 372 -8.05 -27.14 28.40
N PRO A 373 -6.83 -27.04 28.94
CA PRO A 373 -5.61 -26.91 28.14
C PRO A 373 -5.43 -28.03 27.11
N PHE A 374 -5.76 -29.28 27.45
CA PHE A 374 -5.65 -30.42 26.54
C PHE A 374 -6.52 -30.27 25.29
N HIS A 375 -7.78 -29.85 25.44
CA HIS A 375 -8.68 -29.61 24.31
C HIS A 375 -8.14 -28.52 23.38
N ILE A 376 -7.68 -27.40 23.95
CA ILE A 376 -7.16 -26.26 23.17
C ILE A 376 -5.91 -26.64 22.40
N ILE A 377 -4.97 -27.35 23.03
CA ILE A 377 -3.74 -27.81 22.37
C ILE A 377 -4.05 -28.79 21.25
N THR A 378 -4.93 -29.77 21.49
CA THR A 378 -5.30 -30.76 20.48
C THR A 378 -5.97 -30.09 19.27
N LEU A 379 -6.91 -29.18 19.49
CA LEU A 379 -7.59 -28.44 18.42
C LEU A 379 -6.64 -27.50 17.66
N THR A 380 -5.68 -26.89 18.38
CA THR A 380 -4.65 -26.03 17.77
C THR A 380 -3.68 -26.86 16.92
N SER A 381 -3.26 -28.03 17.42
CA SER A 381 -2.43 -28.99 16.68
C SER A 381 -3.10 -29.39 15.38
N PHE A 382 -4.39 -29.76 15.45
CA PHE A 382 -5.18 -30.10 14.27
C PHE A 382 -5.16 -28.98 13.22
N CYS A 383 -5.34 -27.73 13.63
CA CYS A 383 -5.34 -26.60 12.70
C CYS A 383 -3.97 -26.35 12.05
N MET A 384 -2.86 -26.68 12.74
CA MET A 384 -1.49 -26.43 12.26
C MET A 384 -0.88 -27.59 11.48
N GLN A 385 -1.38 -28.82 11.65
CA GLN A 385 -0.81 -30.03 11.07
C GLN A 385 -1.76 -30.66 10.04
N GLU A 386 -2.87 -31.26 10.47
CA GLU A 386 -3.82 -31.97 9.61
C GLU A 386 -4.67 -31.00 8.76
N GLY A 387 -4.97 -29.83 9.29
CA GLY A 387 -5.73 -28.77 8.62
C GLY A 387 -4.87 -27.84 7.75
N ASN A 388 -3.56 -28.08 7.67
CA ASN A 388 -2.60 -27.22 7.00
C ASN A 388 -2.29 -27.69 5.57
N TYR A 389 -3.34 -27.76 4.76
CA TYR A 389 -3.26 -28.08 3.34
C TYR A 389 -3.87 -26.96 2.49
N PHE A 390 -3.53 -26.95 1.22
CA PHE A 390 -4.06 -25.99 0.25
C PHE A 390 -3.98 -26.55 -1.18
N GLN A 391 -4.71 -25.90 -2.08
CA GLN A 391 -4.69 -26.16 -3.51
C GLN A 391 -3.95 -25.04 -4.25
N PHE A 392 -3.20 -25.40 -5.28
CA PHE A 392 -2.62 -24.49 -6.26
C PHE A 392 -2.61 -25.16 -7.64
N ASP A 393 -3.11 -24.48 -8.66
CA ASP A 393 -3.12 -24.97 -10.05
C ASP A 393 -3.63 -26.43 -10.17
N ASN A 394 -4.80 -26.69 -9.56
CA ASN A 394 -5.45 -28.01 -9.51
C ASN A 394 -4.64 -29.14 -8.84
N LYS A 395 -3.59 -28.79 -8.09
CA LYS A 395 -2.79 -29.73 -7.28
C LYS A 395 -2.92 -29.40 -5.80
N PHE A 396 -2.84 -30.41 -4.95
CA PHE A 396 -2.96 -30.27 -3.51
C PHE A 396 -1.60 -30.41 -2.84
N TYR A 397 -1.39 -29.63 -1.78
CA TYR A 397 -0.15 -29.60 -1.02
C TYR A 397 -0.47 -29.51 0.47
N GLN A 398 0.44 -30.01 1.29
CA GLN A 398 0.45 -29.82 2.73
C GLN A 398 1.70 -29.02 3.11
N GLN A 399 1.56 -28.03 3.97
CA GLN A 399 2.71 -27.41 4.61
C GLN A 399 3.13 -28.28 5.80
N VAL A 400 4.35 -28.82 5.76
CA VAL A 400 4.79 -29.84 6.73
C VAL A 400 5.24 -29.28 8.06
N ASN A 401 5.64 -28.00 8.09
CA ASN A 401 6.15 -27.31 9.27
C ASN A 401 5.67 -25.86 9.31
N GLY A 402 5.66 -25.28 10.51
CA GLY A 402 5.27 -23.89 10.72
C GLY A 402 3.76 -23.65 10.60
N ALA A 403 3.38 -22.40 10.80
CA ALA A 403 2.00 -21.95 10.75
C ALA A 403 1.62 -21.49 9.32
N PRO A 404 0.41 -21.79 8.81
CA PRO A 404 -0.01 -21.35 7.49
C PRO A 404 -0.17 -19.83 7.43
N LEU A 405 0.44 -19.22 6.41
CA LEU A 405 0.24 -17.80 6.09
C LEU A 405 -1.18 -17.59 5.57
N GLY A 406 -2.04 -16.99 6.39
CA GLY A 406 -3.45 -16.70 6.04
C GLY A 406 -4.46 -17.26 7.04
N SER A 407 -4.05 -18.22 7.89
CA SER A 407 -4.92 -18.65 8.99
C SER A 407 -5.07 -17.55 10.04
N PRO A 408 -6.29 -17.32 10.57
CA PRO A 408 -6.53 -16.39 11.67
C PRO A 408 -5.76 -16.72 12.95
N LEU A 409 -5.38 -17.99 13.13
CA LEU A 409 -4.71 -18.51 14.32
C LEU A 409 -3.19 -18.32 14.28
N SER A 410 -2.59 -18.28 13.09
CA SER A 410 -1.13 -18.19 12.91
C SER A 410 -0.51 -16.97 13.61
N PRO A 411 -1.08 -15.73 13.54
CA PRO A 411 -0.47 -14.57 14.18
C PRO A 411 -0.35 -14.70 15.70
N VAL A 412 -1.36 -15.23 16.39
CA VAL A 412 -1.30 -15.36 17.85
C VAL A 412 -0.33 -16.48 18.27
N LEU A 413 -0.21 -17.55 17.47
CA LEU A 413 0.81 -18.57 17.73
C LEU A 413 2.24 -18.07 17.49
N ALA A 414 2.43 -17.19 16.50
CA ALA A 414 3.70 -16.51 16.30
C ALA A 414 4.08 -15.66 17.51
N GLU A 415 3.12 -14.92 18.09
CA GLU A 415 3.35 -14.17 19.34
C GLU A 415 3.71 -15.09 20.51
N VAL A 416 2.99 -16.20 20.73
CA VAL A 416 3.31 -17.19 21.77
C VAL A 416 4.74 -17.71 21.62
N PHE A 417 5.14 -18.04 20.39
CA PHE A 417 6.49 -18.51 20.11
C PHE A 417 7.54 -17.43 20.37
N LEU A 418 7.35 -16.23 19.84
CA LEU A 418 8.33 -15.15 19.92
C LEU A 418 8.55 -14.66 21.35
N GLU A 419 7.51 -14.58 22.18
CA GLU A 419 7.66 -14.24 23.59
C GLU A 419 8.45 -15.33 24.34
N SER A 420 8.20 -16.60 24.04
CA SER A 420 9.00 -17.69 24.62
C SER A 420 10.45 -17.64 24.15
N PHE A 421 10.66 -17.38 22.86
CA PHE A 421 11.98 -17.21 22.27
C PHE A 421 12.74 -16.06 22.93
N GLU A 422 12.10 -14.92 23.14
CA GLU A 422 12.67 -13.77 23.84
C GLU A 422 13.07 -14.12 25.29
N ARG A 423 12.21 -14.82 26.03
CA ARG A 423 12.57 -15.29 27.39
C ARG A 423 13.82 -16.17 27.34
N THR A 424 13.91 -17.09 26.39
CA THR A 424 15.09 -17.95 26.21
C THR A 424 16.34 -17.14 25.86
N VAL A 425 16.24 -16.13 24.97
CA VAL A 425 17.33 -15.21 24.62
C VAL A 425 17.90 -14.59 25.90
N PHE A 426 17.06 -13.93 26.71
CA PHE A 426 17.55 -13.19 27.88
C PHE A 426 17.92 -14.06 29.08
N GLN A 427 17.48 -15.31 29.11
CA GLN A 427 17.93 -16.29 30.10
C GLN A 427 19.32 -16.87 29.81
N THR A 428 19.74 -16.88 28.54
CA THR A 428 20.92 -17.65 28.10
C THR A 428 22.01 -16.82 27.44
N VAL A 429 21.72 -15.57 27.04
CA VAL A 429 22.70 -14.69 26.41
C VAL A 429 23.82 -14.27 27.37
N ASP A 430 25.05 -14.21 26.86
CA ASP A 430 26.14 -13.55 27.57
C ASP A 430 25.86 -12.04 27.67
N THR A 431 25.91 -11.50 28.89
CA THR A 431 25.64 -10.09 29.17
C THR A 431 26.59 -9.14 28.44
N GLN A 432 27.76 -9.61 28.00
CA GLN A 432 28.71 -8.82 27.20
C GLN A 432 28.22 -8.55 25.77
N ILE A 433 27.35 -9.40 25.24
CA ILE A 433 26.79 -9.27 23.87
C ILE A 433 25.29 -8.98 23.88
N ALA A 434 24.67 -8.95 25.06
CA ALA A 434 23.25 -8.67 25.20
C ALA A 434 22.92 -7.21 24.81
N PRO A 435 21.83 -6.97 24.06
CA PRO A 435 21.40 -5.63 23.73
C PRO A 435 20.86 -4.91 24.98
N ARG A 436 21.04 -3.59 25.03
CA ARG A 436 20.44 -2.74 26.07
C ARG A 436 18.93 -2.65 25.89
N LEU A 437 18.46 -2.64 24.65
CA LEU A 437 17.06 -2.60 24.29
C LEU A 437 16.77 -3.67 23.25
N PHE A 438 15.67 -4.39 23.42
CA PHE A 438 15.16 -5.37 22.46
C PHE A 438 13.64 -5.28 22.45
N LYS A 439 13.07 -4.98 21.28
CA LYS A 439 11.65 -4.70 21.09
C LYS A 439 11.15 -5.47 19.86
N PRO A 440 10.65 -6.70 20.03
CA PRO A 440 10.12 -7.47 18.93
C PRO A 440 8.75 -6.94 18.47
N TYR A 441 8.52 -7.00 17.15
CA TYR A 441 7.25 -6.73 16.50
C TYR A 441 7.06 -7.72 15.34
N VAL A 442 6.30 -8.79 15.58
CA VAL A 442 6.07 -9.87 14.62
C VAL A 442 7.41 -10.42 14.09
N ASP A 443 7.75 -10.18 12.83
CA ASP A 443 8.98 -10.68 12.19
C ASP A 443 10.20 -9.75 12.37
N ASP A 444 9.99 -8.50 12.77
CA ASP A 444 11.05 -7.51 12.97
C ASP A 444 11.39 -7.32 14.46
N VAL A 445 12.63 -7.00 14.80
CA VAL A 445 13.06 -6.65 16.15
C VAL A 445 13.88 -5.38 16.12
N PHE A 446 13.45 -4.36 16.86
CA PHE A 446 14.24 -3.17 17.10
C PHE A 446 15.17 -3.38 18.29
N ALA A 447 16.47 -3.13 18.09
CA ALA A 447 17.45 -3.29 19.15
C ALA A 447 18.43 -2.12 19.23
N ILE A 448 18.95 -1.90 20.45
CA ILE A 448 20.04 -0.95 20.72
C ILE A 448 21.11 -1.70 21.50
N MET A 449 22.35 -1.66 21.02
CA MET A 449 23.48 -2.31 21.67
C MET A 449 24.80 -1.56 21.41
N LYS A 450 25.85 -1.96 22.11
CA LYS A 450 27.20 -1.43 21.89
C LYS A 450 27.76 -1.90 20.56
N GLN A 451 28.43 -0.99 19.87
CA GLN A 451 29.09 -1.24 18.59
C GLN A 451 30.10 -2.38 18.70
N GLY A 452 30.11 -3.27 17.70
CA GLY A 452 31.05 -4.37 17.54
C GLY A 452 30.58 -5.70 18.14
N ARG A 453 29.33 -5.79 18.62
CA ARG A 453 28.73 -7.00 19.23
C ARG A 453 27.60 -7.61 18.40
N GLU A 454 27.28 -7.00 17.28
CA GLU A 454 26.14 -7.29 16.42
C GLU A 454 26.17 -8.71 15.87
N GLU A 455 27.28 -9.06 15.23
CA GLU A 455 27.45 -10.38 14.61
C GLU A 455 27.46 -11.48 15.68
N GLN A 456 28.05 -11.20 16.85
CA GLN A 456 28.06 -12.15 17.96
C GLN A 456 26.63 -12.42 18.47
N PHE A 457 25.84 -11.36 18.65
CA PHE A 457 24.45 -11.51 19.07
C PHE A 457 23.58 -12.14 17.98
N LEU A 458 23.78 -11.79 16.70
CA LEU A 458 23.10 -12.42 15.57
C LEU A 458 23.39 -13.93 15.51
N ASN A 459 24.65 -14.31 15.66
CA ASN A 459 25.06 -15.72 15.69
C ASN A 459 24.44 -16.43 16.90
N PHE A 460 24.38 -15.79 18.05
CA PHE A 460 23.68 -16.29 19.22
C PHE A 460 22.18 -16.51 18.95
N LEU A 461 21.45 -15.53 18.40
CA LEU A 461 20.04 -15.66 18.04
C LEU A 461 19.79 -16.86 17.10
N ASN A 462 20.65 -17.01 16.08
CA ASN A 462 20.61 -18.12 15.13
C ASN A 462 20.97 -19.48 15.73
N SER A 463 21.59 -19.51 16.91
CA SER A 463 21.99 -20.76 17.59
C SER A 463 20.89 -21.37 18.46
N ILE A 464 19.84 -20.60 18.81
CA ILE A 464 18.77 -21.05 19.73
C ILE A 464 17.88 -22.12 19.09
N PHE A 465 17.50 -21.93 17.81
CA PHE A 465 16.72 -22.89 17.02
C PHE A 465 17.42 -23.14 15.67
N PRO A 466 18.55 -23.86 15.68
CA PRO A 466 19.39 -24.01 14.51
C PRO A 466 18.64 -24.72 13.38
N ASN A 467 18.87 -24.28 12.14
CA ASN A 467 18.23 -24.78 10.92
C ASN A 467 16.70 -24.58 10.85
N GLN A 468 16.10 -23.87 11.80
CA GLN A 468 14.66 -23.67 11.85
C GLN A 468 14.29 -22.18 11.87
N ILE A 469 14.85 -21.42 12.80
CA ILE A 469 14.69 -19.96 12.88
C ILE A 469 16.01 -19.32 12.46
N SER A 470 15.93 -18.33 11.58
CA SER A 470 17.09 -17.57 11.14
C SER A 470 16.77 -16.09 11.10
N PHE A 471 17.63 -15.30 11.71
CA PHE A 471 17.61 -13.85 11.71
C PHE A 471 18.60 -13.30 10.68
N THR A 472 18.23 -12.15 10.11
CA THR A 472 19.14 -11.22 9.43
C THR A 472 19.24 -9.94 10.22
N ILE A 473 20.29 -9.16 9.98
CA ILE A 473 20.49 -7.85 10.60
C ILE A 473 20.48 -6.76 9.51
N GLU A 474 19.78 -5.67 9.80
CA GLU A 474 19.87 -4.40 9.08
C GLU A 474 20.43 -3.35 10.04
N GLU A 475 21.60 -2.80 9.70
CA GLU A 475 22.28 -1.78 10.50
C GLU A 475 21.78 -0.37 10.16
N GLU A 476 21.78 0.51 11.14
CA GLU A 476 21.46 1.92 10.88
C GLU A 476 22.53 2.61 10.01
N ASN A 477 22.07 3.47 9.10
CA ASN A 477 22.94 4.47 8.47
C ASN A 477 22.36 5.86 8.75
N ASN A 478 22.54 6.34 9.98
CA ASN A 478 21.89 7.52 10.59
C ASN A 478 20.35 7.46 10.68
N THR A 479 19.73 6.53 9.96
CA THR A 479 18.31 6.25 9.98
C THR A 479 18.08 4.74 9.92
N LEU A 480 17.03 4.30 10.59
CA LEU A 480 16.60 2.90 10.61
C LEU A 480 15.08 2.83 10.38
N PRO A 481 14.62 2.24 9.27
CA PRO A 481 13.22 1.92 9.09
C PRO A 481 12.81 0.76 10.02
N PHE A 482 11.77 0.96 10.82
CA PHE A 482 11.20 -0.07 11.69
C PHE A 482 9.71 0.20 11.90
N PHE A 483 8.84 -0.80 11.84
CA PHE A 483 7.41 -0.70 12.20
C PHE A 483 6.69 0.62 11.75
N ASP A 484 6.55 0.81 10.43
CA ASP A 484 5.96 1.99 9.77
C ASP A 484 6.57 3.36 10.13
N ILE A 485 7.69 3.39 10.84
CA ILE A 485 8.42 4.60 11.23
C ILE A 485 9.86 4.56 10.71
N LEU A 486 10.42 5.75 10.49
CA LEU A 486 11.85 5.96 10.23
C LEU A 486 12.43 6.59 11.48
N ILE A 487 13.21 5.82 12.22
CA ILE A 487 13.97 6.28 13.37
C ILE A 487 15.21 7.01 12.83
N MET A 488 15.53 8.16 13.39
CA MET A 488 16.59 9.06 12.93
C MET A 488 17.43 9.49 14.13
N ARG A 489 18.75 9.31 14.02
CA ARG A 489 19.70 9.82 15.00
C ARG A 489 19.91 11.32 14.78
N THR A 490 19.82 12.10 15.85
CA THR A 490 20.07 13.56 15.82
C THR A 490 20.96 13.97 16.98
N THR A 491 21.50 15.19 16.92
CA THR A 491 22.28 15.78 18.02
C THR A 491 21.48 15.97 19.32
N LYS A 492 20.15 15.89 19.27
CA LYS A 492 19.24 16.03 20.42
C LYS A 492 18.59 14.69 20.82
N GLY A 493 19.16 13.56 20.41
CA GLY A 493 18.61 12.22 20.64
C GLY A 493 17.87 11.66 19.43
N LEU A 494 17.03 10.65 19.65
CA LEU A 494 16.28 9.96 18.60
C LEU A 494 15.00 10.70 18.21
N LYS A 495 14.73 10.76 16.90
CA LYS A 495 13.46 11.24 16.34
C LYS A 495 12.86 10.17 15.46
N ALA A 496 11.54 10.22 15.29
CA ALA A 496 10.83 9.34 14.36
C ALA A 496 9.91 10.15 13.44
N LYS A 497 9.77 9.68 12.20
CA LYS A 497 8.72 10.12 11.27
C LYS A 497 8.05 8.90 10.63
N VAL A 498 6.92 9.10 9.96
CA VAL A 498 6.28 8.01 9.20
C VAL A 498 7.24 7.56 8.09
N TYR A 499 7.46 6.25 7.98
CA TYR A 499 8.21 5.66 6.89
C TYR A 499 7.26 5.12 5.82
N ARG A 500 7.57 5.42 4.56
CA ARG A 500 6.86 4.88 3.40
C ARG A 500 7.90 4.25 2.49
N LYS A 501 7.68 2.99 2.09
CA LYS A 501 8.56 2.33 1.12
C LYS A 501 8.53 3.10 -0.20
N PRO A 502 9.61 3.09 -1.00
CA PRO A 502 9.67 3.79 -2.29
C PRO A 502 8.55 3.45 -3.28
N THR A 503 7.96 2.26 -3.16
CA THR A 503 6.84 1.79 -3.98
C THR A 503 5.46 2.26 -3.48
N HIS A 504 5.39 3.11 -2.45
CA HIS A 504 4.12 3.65 -1.96
C HIS A 504 3.54 4.64 -2.98
N THR A 505 2.28 4.42 -3.38
CA THR A 505 1.64 5.17 -4.45
C THR A 505 0.79 6.35 -3.98
N ASP A 506 0.54 6.47 -2.67
CA ASP A 506 -0.49 7.35 -2.08
C ASP A 506 -1.90 7.12 -2.67
N GLN A 507 -2.10 6.01 -3.40
CA GLN A 507 -3.38 5.63 -3.98
C GLN A 507 -4.13 4.72 -3.02
N TYR A 508 -5.25 5.24 -2.53
CA TYR A 508 -6.23 4.45 -1.83
C TYR A 508 -7.18 3.82 -2.84
N ILE A 509 -7.48 2.56 -2.60
CA ILE A 509 -8.56 1.86 -3.27
C ILE A 509 -9.87 2.63 -3.02
N HIS A 510 -10.62 2.93 -4.08
CA HIS A 510 -11.92 3.59 -3.96
C HIS A 510 -12.91 2.65 -3.26
N PHE A 511 -13.73 3.13 -2.32
CA PHE A 511 -14.58 2.26 -1.50
C PHE A 511 -15.54 1.34 -2.29
N THR A 512 -15.87 1.71 -3.54
CA THR A 512 -16.77 0.97 -4.44
C THR A 512 -16.07 0.01 -5.40
N SER A 513 -14.76 -0.15 -5.30
CA SER A 513 -14.02 -1.08 -6.16
C SER A 513 -14.37 -2.54 -5.83
N ASP A 514 -14.40 -3.41 -6.83
CA ASP A 514 -14.70 -4.84 -6.73
C ASP A 514 -13.58 -5.67 -6.07
N HIS A 515 -12.93 -5.16 -5.04
CA HIS A 515 -11.98 -5.97 -4.29
C HIS A 515 -12.72 -6.98 -3.39
N PRO A 516 -12.13 -8.17 -3.17
CA PRO A 516 -12.68 -9.13 -2.24
C PRO A 516 -12.90 -8.46 -0.89
N LYS A 517 -14.11 -8.59 -0.33
CA LYS A 517 -14.38 -8.21 1.05
C LYS A 517 -13.53 -9.14 1.92
N SER A 518 -12.53 -8.56 2.59
CA SER A 518 -11.69 -9.25 3.58
C SER A 518 -12.51 -9.71 4.77
#